data_AF-A0A935LFP5-F1
#
_entry.id   AF-A0A935LFP5-F1
#
_cell.length_a   1.000
_cell.length_b   1.000
_cell.length_c   1.000
_cell.angle_alpha   90.00
_cell.angle_beta   90.00
_cell.angle_gamma   90.00
#
_symmetry.space_group_name_H-M   'P 1'
#
loop_
_entity.id
_entity.type
_entity.pdbx_description
1 polymer ?
#
loop_
_entity_poly.entity_id
_entity_poly.type
_entity_poly.pdbx_seq_one_letter_code
_entity_poly.pdbx_strand_id
1 'polypeptide(L)'
;MFCDVEAFSTLAENSPSQDLLARISAYLEVVTLAVNEEQGTIDKFIGDAAMAFWGAPAELPDHAWHACAAAIRIRDKMSELNQKWQAQGLDPLQIRIGIHCDSVMVGNIGSKHRMSYTVMGDAVNVTSRLEGVNKDYGTQICVSQAIFREVGERLVLRPIDVVTVKGRRNNLEIYELLDVIDSDQPIAESTSTQDVKEQCRITKLAYLAYTNKNWPEAIRLYQALLDTNPDDHLAANMLQRCALLNK
;
A
#
# COMPACT_ATOMS: atom_id res chain seq x y z
N MET A 1 -6.64 -7.01 -0.16
CA MET A 1 -5.68 -6.13 0.55
C MET A 1 -5.08 -6.88 1.73
N PHE A 2 -3.78 -6.68 1.96
CA PHE A 2 -3.13 -6.98 3.23
C PHE A 2 -2.61 -5.66 3.83
N CYS A 3 -2.76 -5.49 5.13
CA CYS A 3 -2.23 -4.37 5.90
C CYS A 3 -1.46 -4.94 7.10
N ASP A 4 -0.26 -4.46 7.37
CA ASP A 4 0.66 -4.98 8.41
C ASP A 4 1.36 -3.85 9.14
N VAL A 5 1.71 -4.03 10.42
CA VAL A 5 2.45 -3.03 11.19
C VAL A 5 3.96 -3.27 11.02
N GLU A 6 4.67 -2.23 10.61
CA GLU A 6 6.11 -2.33 10.42
C GLU A 6 6.82 -2.66 11.74
N ALA A 7 7.74 -3.64 11.69
CA ALA A 7 8.59 -4.04 12.80
C ALA A 7 7.83 -4.38 14.11
N PHE A 8 6.59 -4.91 14.00
CA PHE A 8 5.76 -5.25 15.16
C PHE A 8 6.46 -6.18 16.15
N SER A 9 7.21 -7.18 15.69
CA SER A 9 7.95 -8.09 16.60
C SER A 9 8.91 -7.33 17.51
N THR A 10 9.64 -6.36 16.96
CA THR A 10 10.56 -5.50 17.73
C THR A 10 9.80 -4.58 18.67
N LEU A 11 8.66 -4.03 18.24
CA LEU A 11 7.79 -3.23 19.12
C LEU A 11 7.26 -4.06 20.29
N ALA A 12 6.88 -5.31 20.05
CA ALA A 12 6.30 -6.22 21.02
C ALA A 12 7.30 -6.65 22.11
N GLU A 13 8.58 -6.76 21.77
CA GLU A 13 9.66 -7.06 22.72
C GLU A 13 9.94 -5.90 23.68
N ASN A 14 9.69 -4.65 23.25
CA ASN A 14 10.10 -3.44 23.97
C ASN A 14 8.96 -2.71 24.69
N SER A 15 7.71 -3.18 24.56
CA SER A 15 6.52 -2.49 25.09
C SER A 15 5.84 -3.27 26.22
N PRO A 16 5.28 -2.59 27.25
CA PRO A 16 4.35 -3.22 28.16
C PRO A 16 3.17 -3.83 27.40
N SER A 17 2.80 -5.07 27.75
CA SER A 17 1.81 -5.85 27.00
C SER A 17 0.43 -5.19 26.91
N GLN A 18 0.03 -4.41 27.91
CA GLN A 18 -1.26 -3.71 27.93
C GLN A 18 -1.29 -2.51 26.97
N ASP A 19 -0.22 -1.70 26.95
CA ASP A 19 -0.14 -0.51 26.09
C ASP A 19 -0.05 -0.93 24.62
N LEU A 20 0.74 -1.97 24.33
CA LEU A 20 0.81 -2.55 23.00
C LEU A 20 -0.55 -3.05 22.52
N LEU A 21 -1.29 -3.78 23.37
CA LEU A 21 -2.61 -4.29 23.02
C LEU A 21 -3.60 -3.16 22.72
N ALA A 22 -3.58 -2.08 23.49
CA ALA A 22 -4.44 -0.93 23.27
C ALA A 22 -4.13 -0.25 21.92
N ARG A 23 -2.84 -0.10 21.59
CA ARG A 23 -2.40 0.50 20.32
C ARG A 23 -2.75 -0.37 19.11
N ILE A 24 -2.55 -1.68 19.21
CA ILE A 24 -2.95 -2.62 18.15
C ILE A 24 -4.46 -2.63 17.97
N SER A 25 -5.23 -2.62 19.07
CA SER A 25 -6.69 -2.54 18.98
C SER A 25 -7.14 -1.25 18.29
N ALA A 26 -6.52 -0.10 18.59
CA ALA A 26 -6.83 1.17 17.94
C ALA A 26 -6.47 1.17 16.44
N TYR A 27 -5.35 0.56 16.06
CA TYR A 27 -4.98 0.38 14.66
C TYR A 27 -5.97 -0.55 13.92
N LEU A 28 -6.33 -1.70 14.52
CA LEU A 28 -7.28 -2.64 13.92
C LEU A 28 -8.68 -2.01 13.77
N GLU A 29 -9.07 -1.12 14.68
CA GLU A 29 -10.27 -0.32 14.57
C GLU A 29 -10.21 0.62 13.35
N VAL A 30 -9.09 1.35 13.16
CA VAL A 30 -8.88 2.20 11.97
C VAL A 30 -9.02 1.39 10.68
N VAL A 31 -8.40 0.22 10.62
CA VAL A 31 -8.51 -0.66 9.44
C VAL A 31 -9.96 -1.12 9.24
N THR A 32 -10.64 -1.53 10.30
CA THR A 32 -12.01 -2.02 10.24
C THR A 32 -12.97 -0.95 9.74
N LEU A 33 -12.88 0.26 10.28
CA LEU A 33 -13.74 1.38 9.90
C LEU A 33 -13.53 1.76 8.43
N ALA A 34 -12.27 1.94 8.01
CA ALA A 34 -11.97 2.32 6.63
C ALA A 34 -12.37 1.25 5.61
N VAL A 35 -12.20 -0.04 5.93
CA VAL A 35 -12.66 -1.14 5.07
C VAL A 35 -14.17 -1.14 4.97
N ASN A 36 -14.89 -0.98 6.08
CA ASN A 36 -16.36 -0.98 6.09
C ASN A 36 -16.94 0.25 5.38
N GLU A 37 -16.36 1.44 5.58
CA GLU A 37 -16.76 2.68 4.88
C GLU A 37 -16.70 2.53 3.36
N GLU A 38 -15.69 1.78 2.88
CA GLU A 38 -15.51 1.49 1.46
C GLU A 38 -16.09 0.12 1.06
N GLN A 39 -17.07 -0.39 1.82
CA GLN A 39 -17.85 -1.58 1.48
C GLN A 39 -17.02 -2.88 1.31
N GLY A 40 -15.85 -2.93 1.93
CA GLY A 40 -15.01 -4.12 1.98
C GLY A 40 -15.44 -5.07 3.09
N THR A 41 -14.98 -6.31 2.99
CA THR A 41 -15.15 -7.34 4.01
C THR A 41 -13.79 -7.64 4.65
N ILE A 42 -13.69 -7.48 5.97
CA ILE A 42 -12.56 -8.02 6.74
C ILE A 42 -12.68 -9.54 6.74
N ASP A 43 -11.66 -10.22 6.20
CA ASP A 43 -11.57 -11.69 6.23
C ASP A 43 -11.11 -12.15 7.63
N LYS A 44 -9.94 -11.65 8.05
CA LYS A 44 -9.36 -12.01 9.35
C LYS A 44 -8.26 -11.04 9.78
N PHE A 45 -7.96 -11.08 11.07
CA PHE A 45 -6.74 -10.55 11.65
C PHE A 45 -5.72 -11.67 11.86
N ILE A 46 -4.45 -11.36 11.61
CA ILE A 46 -3.31 -12.28 11.69
C ILE A 46 -2.23 -11.60 12.55
N GLY A 47 -2.43 -11.63 13.87
CA GLY A 47 -1.60 -10.83 14.78
C GLY A 47 -1.88 -9.34 14.58
N ASP A 48 -0.86 -8.59 14.14
CA ASP A 48 -0.91 -7.18 13.77
C ASP A 48 -1.26 -6.94 12.29
N ALA A 49 -1.43 -8.00 11.50
CA ALA A 49 -1.89 -7.88 10.12
C ALA A 49 -3.41 -7.99 10.00
N ALA A 50 -3.97 -7.31 9.00
CA ALA A 50 -5.36 -7.41 8.59
C ALA A 50 -5.47 -7.80 7.12
N MET A 51 -6.40 -8.70 6.83
CA MET A 51 -6.72 -9.14 5.47
C MET A 51 -8.16 -8.74 5.15
N ALA A 52 -8.36 -8.08 4.00
CA ALA A 52 -9.66 -7.64 3.53
C ALA A 52 -9.82 -7.85 2.03
N PHE A 53 -11.06 -7.99 1.57
CA PHE A 53 -11.40 -8.10 0.15
C PHE A 53 -12.69 -7.33 -0.17
N TRP A 54 -12.88 -7.02 -1.45
CA TRP A 54 -14.04 -6.31 -1.98
C TRP A 54 -14.65 -7.11 -3.13
N GLY A 55 -15.95 -6.90 -3.39
CA GLY A 55 -16.69 -7.64 -4.43
C GLY A 55 -17.29 -8.98 -3.97
N ALA A 56 -17.23 -9.26 -2.67
CA ALA A 56 -17.97 -10.34 -2.02
C ALA A 56 -18.24 -9.98 -0.54
N PRO A 57 -19.31 -10.49 0.10
CA PRO A 57 -20.32 -11.41 -0.45
C PRO A 57 -21.29 -10.76 -1.44
N ALA A 58 -21.44 -9.43 -1.38
CA ALA A 58 -22.17 -8.66 -2.38
C ALA A 58 -21.22 -8.26 -3.51
N GLU A 59 -21.71 -8.30 -4.75
CA GLU A 59 -21.01 -7.68 -5.86
C GLU A 59 -20.87 -6.18 -5.61
N LEU A 60 -19.70 -5.65 -5.92
CA LEU A 60 -19.38 -4.22 -5.80
C LEU A 60 -18.73 -3.77 -7.12
N PRO A 61 -19.47 -3.03 -7.96
CA PRO A 61 -18.85 -2.27 -9.05
C PRO A 61 -17.73 -1.39 -8.49
N ASP A 62 -16.66 -1.20 -9.26
CA ASP A 62 -15.50 -0.40 -8.83
C ASP A 62 -14.83 -0.87 -7.53
N HIS A 63 -14.98 -2.16 -7.16
CA HIS A 63 -14.35 -2.74 -5.96
C HIS A 63 -12.84 -2.47 -5.86
N ALA A 64 -12.14 -2.41 -7.00
CA ALA A 64 -10.72 -2.08 -7.04
C ALA A 64 -10.44 -0.63 -6.60
N TRP A 65 -11.30 0.33 -6.98
CA TRP A 65 -11.19 1.72 -6.53
C TRP A 65 -11.50 1.83 -5.04
N HIS A 66 -12.56 1.17 -4.57
CA HIS A 66 -12.92 1.15 -3.15
C HIS A 66 -11.81 0.55 -2.27
N ALA A 67 -11.13 -0.50 -2.73
CA ALA A 67 -9.97 -1.05 -2.04
C ALA A 67 -8.82 -0.02 -1.92
N CYS A 68 -8.57 0.76 -2.97
CA CYS A 68 -7.59 1.85 -2.96
C CYS A 68 -8.00 3.01 -2.05
N ALA A 69 -9.27 3.42 -2.09
CA ALA A 69 -9.83 4.46 -1.23
C ALA A 69 -9.71 4.06 0.26
N ALA A 70 -9.99 2.79 0.58
CA ALA A 70 -9.84 2.27 1.93
C ALA A 70 -8.39 2.39 2.40
N ALA A 71 -7.42 2.02 1.56
CA ALA A 71 -6.00 2.12 1.91
C ALA A 71 -5.55 3.57 2.16
N ILE A 72 -6.04 4.53 1.36
CA ILE A 72 -5.80 5.96 1.60
C ILE A 72 -6.39 6.41 2.93
N ARG A 73 -7.64 6.04 3.23
CA ARG A 73 -8.27 6.34 4.53
C ARG A 73 -7.51 5.74 5.71
N ILE A 74 -7.06 4.49 5.59
CA ILE A 74 -6.26 3.82 6.63
C ILE A 74 -4.99 4.62 6.89
N ARG A 75 -4.25 4.99 5.84
CA ARG A 75 -3.03 5.80 5.97
C ARG A 75 -3.31 7.12 6.68
N ASP A 76 -4.31 7.86 6.22
CA ASP A 76 -4.59 9.20 6.72
C ASP A 76 -5.05 9.16 8.18
N LYS A 77 -5.89 8.19 8.55
CA LYS A 77 -6.32 7.96 9.94
C LYS A 77 -5.20 7.45 10.84
N MET A 78 -4.28 6.63 10.31
CA MET A 78 -3.08 6.27 11.04
C MET A 78 -2.15 7.47 11.26
N SER A 79 -2.05 8.38 10.30
CA SER A 79 -1.31 9.64 10.47
C SER A 79 -1.90 10.49 11.62
N GLU A 80 -3.22 10.68 11.64
CA GLU A 80 -3.91 11.37 12.74
C GLU A 80 -3.67 10.68 14.11
N LEU A 81 -3.71 9.35 14.14
CA LEU A 81 -3.50 8.56 15.35
C LEU A 81 -2.04 8.63 15.83
N ASN A 82 -1.09 8.58 14.90
CA ASN A 82 0.34 8.72 15.19
C ASN A 82 0.66 10.10 15.75
N GLN A 83 0.07 11.17 15.24
CA GLN A 83 0.24 12.52 15.81
C GLN A 83 -0.22 12.57 17.28
N LYS A 84 -1.34 11.92 17.62
CA LYS A 84 -1.82 11.82 19.00
C LYS A 84 -0.86 11.05 19.89
N TRP A 85 -0.32 9.93 19.41
CA TRP A 85 0.65 9.13 20.15
C TRP A 85 1.98 9.87 20.36
N GLN A 86 2.47 10.55 19.33
CA GLN A 86 3.67 11.39 19.44
C GLN A 86 3.50 12.50 20.47
N ALA A 87 2.32 13.15 20.51
CA ALA A 87 1.99 14.14 21.54
C ALA A 87 1.94 13.55 22.97
N GLN A 88 1.77 12.23 23.09
CA GLN A 88 1.83 11.48 24.36
C GLN A 88 3.23 10.90 24.65
N GLY A 89 4.23 11.18 23.81
CA GLY A 89 5.58 10.65 23.94
C GLY A 89 5.75 9.20 23.49
N LEU A 90 4.81 8.68 22.70
CA LEU A 90 4.86 7.34 22.13
C LEU A 90 5.36 7.39 20.68
N ASP A 91 6.18 6.41 20.30
CA ASP A 91 6.62 6.27 18.91
C ASP A 91 5.44 6.03 17.96
N PRO A 92 5.46 6.50 16.71
CA PRO A 92 4.40 6.22 15.74
C PRO A 92 4.36 4.73 15.34
N LEU A 93 3.20 4.21 14.95
CA LEU A 93 3.08 2.93 14.22
C LEU A 93 3.09 3.20 12.73
N GLN A 94 4.10 2.70 12.05
CA GLN A 94 4.11 2.64 10.60
C GLN A 94 3.37 1.39 10.12
N ILE A 95 2.66 1.52 9.02
CA ILE A 95 1.89 0.43 8.42
C ILE A 95 2.24 0.29 6.95
N ARG A 96 2.11 -0.93 6.43
CA ARG A 96 2.33 -1.23 5.01
C ARG A 96 1.12 -1.92 4.45
N ILE A 97 0.73 -1.52 3.23
CA ILE A 97 -0.48 -2.02 2.57
C ILE A 97 -0.11 -2.58 1.19
N GLY A 98 -0.60 -3.78 0.90
CA GLY A 98 -0.52 -4.42 -0.41
C GLY A 98 -1.90 -4.63 -1.03
N ILE A 99 -2.09 -4.23 -2.29
CA ILE A 99 -3.36 -4.36 -3.02
C ILE A 99 -3.16 -5.00 -4.39
N HIS A 100 -3.97 -6.02 -4.66
CA HIS A 100 -4.01 -6.72 -5.94
C HIS A 100 -5.48 -7.00 -6.32
N CYS A 101 -5.74 -7.00 -7.62
CA CYS A 101 -7.01 -7.43 -8.20
C CYS A 101 -6.74 -8.62 -9.12
N ASP A 102 -7.48 -9.72 -8.93
CA ASP A 102 -7.44 -10.90 -9.78
C ASP A 102 -8.67 -11.78 -9.43
N SER A 103 -8.91 -12.81 -10.22
CA SER A 103 -9.96 -13.80 -9.93
C SER A 103 -9.59 -14.66 -8.72
N VAL A 104 -10.52 -14.78 -7.77
CA VAL A 104 -10.37 -15.59 -6.55
C VAL A 104 -11.61 -16.43 -6.29
N MET A 105 -11.45 -17.50 -5.53
CA MET A 105 -12.56 -18.29 -4.99
C MET A 105 -12.95 -17.74 -3.63
N VAL A 106 -14.23 -17.41 -3.45
CA VAL A 106 -14.77 -16.93 -2.17
C VAL A 106 -15.80 -17.92 -1.64
N GLY A 107 -15.78 -18.21 -0.34
CA GLY A 107 -16.80 -19.04 0.28
C GLY A 107 -16.50 -19.42 1.72
N ASN A 108 -17.40 -20.22 2.29
CA ASN A 108 -17.17 -20.83 3.60
C ASN A 108 -16.18 -21.99 3.44
N ILE A 109 -14.95 -21.78 3.89
CA ILE A 109 -13.85 -22.73 3.75
C ILE A 109 -13.31 -23.09 5.13
N GLY A 110 -13.03 -24.37 5.34
CA GLY A 110 -12.53 -24.87 6.61
C GLY A 110 -12.81 -26.35 6.83
N SER A 111 -12.72 -26.78 8.08
CA SER A 111 -13.10 -28.13 8.48
C SER A 111 -14.56 -28.18 8.94
N LYS A 112 -15.10 -29.39 9.13
CA LYS A 112 -16.45 -29.60 9.68
C LYS A 112 -16.71 -28.88 11.00
N HIS A 113 -15.67 -28.58 11.78
CA HIS A 113 -15.77 -27.96 13.10
C HIS A 113 -15.36 -26.49 13.12
N ARG A 114 -14.77 -25.97 12.05
CA ARG A 114 -14.31 -24.58 11.97
C ARG A 114 -14.32 -24.12 10.53
N MET A 115 -15.34 -23.36 10.18
CA MET A 115 -15.51 -22.72 8.88
C MET A 115 -15.22 -21.22 8.98
N SER A 116 -14.69 -20.63 7.93
CA SER A 116 -14.51 -19.18 7.80
C SER A 116 -14.91 -18.74 6.40
N TYR A 117 -15.62 -17.63 6.30
CA TYR A 117 -15.90 -17.01 5.00
C TYR A 117 -14.63 -16.28 4.55
N THR A 118 -13.93 -16.81 3.56
CA THR A 118 -12.57 -16.37 3.20
C THR A 118 -12.33 -16.50 1.70
N VAL A 119 -11.29 -15.84 1.22
CA VAL A 119 -10.85 -15.92 -0.17
C VAL A 119 -9.67 -16.87 -0.32
N MET A 120 -9.65 -17.63 -1.41
CA MET A 120 -8.56 -18.53 -1.78
C MET A 120 -8.17 -18.34 -3.24
N GLY A 121 -6.88 -18.51 -3.50
CA GLY A 121 -6.32 -18.40 -4.84
C GLY A 121 -4.93 -17.78 -4.79
N ASP A 122 -4.25 -17.86 -5.91
CA ASP A 122 -2.90 -17.34 -6.03
C ASP A 122 -2.83 -15.81 -5.84
N ALA A 123 -3.91 -15.09 -6.16
CA ALA A 123 -4.03 -13.66 -5.92
C ALA A 123 -3.81 -13.27 -4.44
N VAL A 124 -4.20 -14.12 -3.49
CA VAL A 124 -3.99 -13.88 -2.05
C VAL A 124 -2.50 -13.83 -1.73
N ASN A 125 -1.72 -14.76 -2.30
CA ASN A 125 -0.27 -14.81 -2.13
C ASN A 125 0.44 -13.66 -2.85
N VAL A 126 -0.07 -13.22 -4.01
CA VAL A 126 0.44 -12.02 -4.68
C VAL A 126 0.20 -10.80 -3.79
N THR A 127 -1.01 -10.64 -3.25
CA THR A 127 -1.38 -9.49 -2.41
C THR A 127 -0.52 -9.39 -1.16
N SER A 128 -0.28 -10.49 -0.44
CA SER A 128 0.56 -10.48 0.76
C SER A 128 2.03 -10.15 0.46
N ARG A 129 2.52 -10.51 -0.72
CA ARG A 129 3.88 -10.14 -1.15
C ARG A 129 3.99 -8.66 -1.50
N LEU A 130 2.95 -8.07 -2.10
CA LEU A 130 2.93 -6.63 -2.37
C LEU A 130 2.99 -5.81 -1.09
N GLU A 131 2.38 -6.28 0.00
CA GLU A 131 2.55 -5.66 1.32
C GLU A 131 4.04 -5.67 1.71
N GLY A 132 4.70 -6.83 1.68
CA GLY A 132 6.11 -6.93 2.07
C GLY A 132 7.08 -6.13 1.18
N VAL A 133 6.76 -5.96 -0.12
CA VAL A 133 7.53 -5.14 -1.07
C VAL A 133 7.70 -3.70 -0.59
N ASN A 134 6.75 -3.16 0.15
CA ASN A 134 6.85 -1.81 0.71
C ASN A 134 8.14 -1.61 1.51
N LYS A 135 8.60 -2.65 2.23
CA LYS A 135 9.86 -2.64 2.98
C LYS A 135 11.06 -2.36 2.09
N ASP A 136 11.11 -3.02 0.95
CA ASP A 136 12.28 -3.02 0.07
C ASP A 136 12.45 -1.67 -0.64
N TYR A 137 11.35 -0.94 -0.83
CA TYR A 137 11.32 0.35 -1.52
C TYR A 137 11.06 1.55 -0.60
N GLY A 138 10.73 1.33 0.67
CA GLY A 138 10.38 2.39 1.61
C GLY A 138 9.04 3.06 1.28
N THR A 139 8.14 2.36 0.62
CA THR A 139 6.79 2.84 0.27
C THR A 139 5.79 2.44 1.34
N GLN A 140 4.61 3.04 1.33
CA GLN A 140 3.56 2.68 2.31
C GLN A 140 2.44 1.82 1.71
N ILE A 141 1.99 2.15 0.50
CA ILE A 141 0.88 1.45 -0.16
C ILE A 141 1.34 1.01 -1.54
N CYS A 142 1.51 -0.30 -1.71
CA CYS A 142 1.93 -0.91 -2.97
C CYS A 142 0.74 -1.56 -3.66
N VAL A 143 0.54 -1.20 -4.94
CA VAL A 143 -0.53 -1.74 -5.78
C VAL A 143 0.03 -2.37 -7.04
N SER A 144 -0.59 -3.47 -7.47
CA SER A 144 -0.23 -4.12 -8.73
C SER A 144 -0.73 -3.36 -9.97
N GLN A 145 -0.13 -3.62 -11.13
CA GLN A 145 -0.65 -3.20 -12.43
C GLN A 145 -2.10 -3.63 -12.72
N ALA A 146 -2.58 -4.73 -12.12
CA ALA A 146 -3.98 -5.11 -12.26
C ALA A 146 -4.93 -4.06 -11.66
N ILE A 147 -4.57 -3.47 -10.52
CA ILE A 147 -5.33 -2.37 -9.90
C ILE A 147 -5.34 -1.15 -10.83
N PHE A 148 -4.19 -0.78 -11.39
CA PHE A 148 -4.12 0.34 -12.33
C PHE A 148 -4.97 0.08 -13.60
N ARG A 149 -5.02 -1.15 -14.10
CA ARG A 149 -5.86 -1.50 -15.26
C ARG A 149 -7.35 -1.40 -14.99
N GLU A 150 -7.80 -1.78 -13.80
CA GLU A 150 -9.22 -1.71 -13.42
C GLU A 150 -9.67 -0.27 -13.12
N VAL A 151 -8.82 0.53 -12.48
CA VAL A 151 -9.23 1.85 -11.95
C VAL A 151 -8.77 3.03 -12.82
N GLY A 152 -7.64 2.89 -13.51
CA GLY A 152 -7.11 3.88 -14.44
C GLY A 152 -6.68 5.19 -13.77
N GLU A 153 -7.04 6.30 -14.41
CA GLU A 153 -6.61 7.67 -14.04
C GLU A 153 -7.25 8.19 -12.75
N ARG A 154 -8.19 7.44 -12.17
CA ARG A 154 -8.73 7.74 -10.83
C ARG A 154 -7.74 7.44 -9.69
N LEU A 155 -6.54 6.96 -10.01
CA LEU A 155 -5.47 6.72 -9.04
C LEU A 155 -4.31 7.68 -9.28
N VAL A 156 -3.79 8.26 -8.20
CA VAL A 156 -2.52 9.00 -8.22
C VAL A 156 -1.42 8.02 -7.85
N LEU A 157 -0.73 7.53 -8.87
CA LEU A 157 0.29 6.49 -8.77
C LEU A 157 1.66 7.00 -9.19
N ARG A 158 2.71 6.45 -8.57
CA ARG A 158 4.06 6.53 -9.11
C ARG A 158 4.68 5.14 -9.28
N PRO A 159 5.44 4.90 -10.37
CA PRO A 159 6.03 3.58 -10.62
C PRO A 159 7.13 3.25 -9.61
N ILE A 160 7.18 1.99 -9.17
CA ILE A 160 8.22 1.48 -8.27
C ILE A 160 9.21 0.62 -9.07
N ASP A 161 8.80 -0.59 -9.45
CA ASP A 161 9.64 -1.56 -10.16
C ASP A 161 8.77 -2.64 -10.85
N VAL A 162 9.45 -3.63 -11.43
CA VAL A 162 8.87 -4.88 -11.90
C VAL A 162 9.37 -6.01 -11.02
N VAL A 163 8.46 -6.66 -10.30
CA VAL A 163 8.81 -7.75 -9.37
C VAL A 163 8.42 -9.12 -9.93
N THR A 164 9.25 -10.12 -9.66
CA THR A 164 8.92 -11.53 -9.94
C THR A 164 8.28 -12.15 -8.70
N VAL A 165 7.04 -12.59 -8.85
CA VAL A 165 6.30 -13.23 -7.76
C VAL A 165 6.60 -14.72 -7.80
N LYS A 166 7.39 -15.23 -6.84
CA LYS A 166 7.81 -16.66 -6.75
C LYS A 166 6.63 -17.63 -6.97
N GLY A 167 6.64 -18.36 -8.08
CA GLY A 167 5.55 -19.27 -8.47
C GLY A 167 4.77 -18.82 -9.72
N ARG A 168 4.90 -17.56 -10.15
CA ARG A 168 4.46 -17.07 -11.46
C ARG A 168 5.67 -16.87 -12.39
N ARG A 169 5.47 -17.10 -13.68
CA ARG A 169 6.45 -16.77 -14.74
C ARG A 169 6.38 -15.31 -15.19
N ASN A 170 5.31 -14.61 -14.84
CA ASN A 170 5.04 -13.27 -15.33
C ASN A 170 5.57 -12.23 -14.34
N ASN A 171 6.31 -11.28 -14.91
CA ASN A 171 6.70 -10.04 -14.27
C ASN A 171 5.47 -9.23 -13.89
N LEU A 172 5.46 -8.67 -12.67
CA LEU A 172 4.39 -7.83 -12.17
C LEU A 172 4.91 -6.41 -11.97
N GLU A 173 4.41 -5.48 -12.78
CA GLU A 173 4.61 -4.04 -12.54
C GLU A 173 3.86 -3.63 -11.27
N ILE A 174 4.53 -2.82 -10.46
CA ILE A 174 4.04 -2.33 -9.17
C ILE A 174 4.19 -0.82 -9.07
N TYR A 175 3.26 -0.21 -8.33
CA TYR A 175 3.16 1.23 -8.16
C TYR A 175 2.94 1.55 -6.69
N GLU A 176 3.40 2.73 -6.28
CA GLU A 176 2.98 3.30 -5.00
C GLU A 176 1.70 4.09 -5.23
N LEU A 177 0.71 3.84 -4.39
CA LEU A 177 -0.54 4.60 -4.35
C LEU A 177 -0.38 5.79 -3.40
N LEU A 178 -0.48 7.00 -3.95
CA LEU A 178 -0.37 8.25 -3.20
C LEU A 178 -1.73 8.89 -2.93
N ASP A 179 -2.70 8.70 -3.81
CA ASP A 179 -4.05 9.26 -3.62
C ASP A 179 -5.06 8.59 -4.55
N VAL A 180 -6.34 8.83 -4.30
CA VAL A 180 -7.45 8.46 -5.18
C VAL A 180 -8.25 9.70 -5.58
N ILE A 181 -8.77 9.69 -6.81
CA ILE A 181 -9.65 10.73 -7.34
C ILE A 181 -11.06 10.17 -7.35
N ASP A 182 -11.97 10.86 -6.66
CA ASP A 182 -13.40 10.58 -6.70
C ASP A 182 -14.04 11.30 -7.90
N SER A 183 -14.86 10.59 -8.68
CA SER A 183 -15.55 11.15 -9.85
C SER A 183 -16.66 12.11 -9.48
N ASP A 184 -17.19 12.03 -8.24
CA ASP A 184 -18.31 12.85 -7.79
C ASP A 184 -17.88 14.18 -7.15
N GLN A 185 -16.57 14.39 -6.97
CA GLN A 185 -16.02 15.69 -6.59
C GLN A 185 -15.31 16.34 -7.79
N PRO A 186 -15.64 17.59 -8.14
CA PRO A 186 -14.96 18.27 -9.24
C PRO A 186 -13.44 18.25 -9.01
N ILE A 187 -12.68 17.97 -10.06
CA ILE A 187 -11.21 17.82 -10.12
C ILE A 187 -10.42 18.95 -9.40
N ALA A 188 -11.08 20.07 -9.10
CA ALA A 188 -10.55 21.18 -8.34
C ALA A 188 -10.43 20.93 -6.81
N GLU A 189 -11.13 19.95 -6.24
CA GLU A 189 -11.15 19.67 -4.79
C GLU A 189 -10.53 18.33 -4.39
N SER A 190 -10.09 17.50 -5.36
CA SER A 190 -9.29 16.31 -5.03
C SER A 190 -7.97 16.77 -4.41
N THR A 191 -7.82 16.53 -3.10
CA THR A 191 -6.74 16.91 -2.17
C THR A 191 -5.34 16.43 -2.56
N SER A 192 -5.12 15.97 -3.79
CA SER A 192 -3.80 15.76 -4.34
C SER A 192 -3.15 17.14 -4.51
N THR A 193 -2.33 17.54 -3.53
CA THR A 193 -1.55 18.77 -3.60
C THR A 193 -0.81 18.79 -4.94
N GLN A 194 -0.69 19.97 -5.55
CA GLN A 194 0.04 20.15 -6.81
C GLN A 194 1.44 19.49 -6.76
N ASP A 195 2.02 19.46 -5.56
CA ASP A 195 3.29 18.80 -5.22
C ASP A 195 3.25 17.27 -5.46
N VAL A 196 2.20 16.56 -5.04
CA VAL A 196 2.08 15.09 -5.25
C VAL A 196 1.98 14.76 -6.74
N LYS A 197 1.22 15.54 -7.50
CA LYS A 197 1.11 15.34 -8.96
C LYS A 197 2.46 15.57 -9.66
N GLU A 198 3.20 16.59 -9.24
CA GLU A 198 4.53 16.86 -9.78
C GLU A 198 5.54 15.78 -9.38
N GLN A 199 5.48 15.29 -8.14
CA GLN A 199 6.27 14.14 -7.66
C GLN A 199 6.02 12.91 -8.55
N CYS A 200 4.77 12.53 -8.77
CA CYS A 200 4.41 11.44 -9.69
C CYS A 200 4.97 11.64 -11.10
N ARG A 201 4.88 12.86 -11.64
CA ARG A 201 5.38 13.19 -12.98
C ARG A 201 6.89 13.01 -13.07
N ILE A 202 7.65 13.54 -12.10
CA ILE A 202 9.10 13.41 -12.06
C ILE A 202 9.51 11.95 -11.83
N THR A 203 8.86 11.23 -10.90
CA THR A 203 9.14 9.80 -10.69
C THR A 203 8.89 8.97 -11.95
N LYS A 204 7.84 9.27 -12.73
CA LYS A 204 7.58 8.58 -14.00
C LYS A 204 8.71 8.79 -15.02
N LEU A 205 9.23 10.01 -15.12
CA LEU A 205 10.38 10.30 -15.99
C LEU A 205 11.66 9.59 -15.49
N ALA A 206 11.90 9.61 -14.17
CA ALA A 206 13.04 8.96 -13.55
C ALA A 206 13.02 7.44 -13.80
N TYR A 207 11.85 6.83 -13.64
CA TYR A 207 11.63 5.41 -13.88
C TYR A 207 11.79 5.03 -15.36
N LEU A 208 11.33 5.88 -16.29
CA LEU A 208 11.57 5.69 -17.72
C LEU A 208 13.06 5.78 -18.08
N ALA A 209 13.80 6.71 -17.48
CA ALA A 209 15.25 6.78 -17.67
C ALA A 209 15.94 5.54 -17.08
N TYR A 210 15.52 5.09 -15.89
CA TYR A 210 16.02 3.89 -15.21
C TYR A 210 15.80 2.63 -16.06
N THR A 211 14.59 2.40 -16.55
CA THR A 211 14.25 1.23 -17.39
C THR A 211 14.98 1.22 -18.73
N ASN A 212 15.24 2.41 -19.30
CA ASN A 212 16.07 2.58 -20.49
C ASN A 212 17.58 2.53 -20.22
N LYS A 213 18.00 2.26 -18.98
CA LYS A 213 19.41 2.24 -18.53
C LYS A 213 20.14 3.57 -18.75
N ASN A 214 19.41 4.68 -18.86
CA ASN A 214 19.98 6.02 -18.86
C ASN A 214 20.22 6.46 -17.41
N TRP A 215 21.25 5.89 -16.79
CA TRP A 215 21.56 6.12 -15.38
C TRP A 215 21.83 7.58 -15.03
N PRO A 216 22.58 8.38 -15.83
CA PRO A 216 22.80 9.78 -15.51
C PRO A 216 21.51 10.59 -15.37
N GLU A 217 20.55 10.37 -16.29
CA GLU A 217 19.27 11.07 -16.24
C GLU A 217 18.37 10.55 -15.10
N ALA A 218 18.35 9.23 -14.86
CA ALA A 218 17.62 8.65 -13.73
C ALA A 218 18.12 9.20 -12.39
N ILE A 219 19.45 9.23 -12.18
CA ILE A 219 20.09 9.80 -11.00
C ILE A 219 19.71 11.27 -10.83
N ARG A 220 19.80 12.07 -11.90
CA ARG A 220 19.45 13.49 -11.86
C ARG A 220 18.00 13.72 -11.43
N LEU A 221 17.06 12.92 -11.95
CA LEU A 221 15.64 13.05 -11.65
C LEU A 221 15.28 12.55 -10.24
N TYR A 222 15.86 11.44 -9.78
CA TYR A 222 15.67 10.98 -8.40
C TYR A 222 16.31 11.93 -7.39
N GLN A 223 17.46 12.54 -7.71
CA GLN A 223 18.05 13.58 -6.87
C GLN A 223 17.14 14.81 -6.78
N ALA A 224 16.55 15.24 -7.91
CA ALA A 224 15.62 16.38 -7.91
C ALA A 224 14.38 16.13 -7.03
N LEU A 225 13.89 14.88 -6.94
CA LEU A 225 12.84 14.50 -5.99
C LEU A 225 13.29 14.71 -4.54
N LEU A 226 14.49 14.23 -4.19
CA LEU A 226 15.04 14.37 -2.84
C LEU A 226 15.36 15.82 -2.46
N ASP A 227 15.71 16.66 -3.43
CA ASP A 227 15.94 18.09 -3.19
C ASP A 227 14.63 18.80 -2.79
N THR A 228 13.48 18.33 -3.29
CA THR A 228 12.15 18.84 -2.94
C THR A 228 11.51 18.15 -1.72
N ASN A 229 11.76 16.85 -1.56
CA ASN A 229 11.25 16.02 -0.48
C ASN A 229 12.37 15.10 0.03
N PRO A 230 13.16 15.55 1.01
CA PRO A 230 14.30 14.77 1.53
C PRO A 230 13.91 13.43 2.16
N ASP A 231 12.66 13.28 2.60
CA ASP A 231 12.14 12.07 3.24
C ASP A 231 11.50 11.08 2.24
N ASP A 232 11.66 11.30 0.92
CA ASP A 232 11.17 10.39 -0.11
C ASP A 232 12.04 9.12 -0.21
N HIS A 233 11.70 8.13 0.62
CA HIS A 233 12.44 6.86 0.69
C HIS A 233 12.49 6.10 -0.66
N LEU A 234 11.44 6.17 -1.49
CA LEU A 234 11.48 5.54 -2.81
C LEU A 234 12.56 6.18 -3.69
N ALA A 235 12.60 7.52 -3.73
CA ALA A 235 13.61 8.24 -4.50
C ALA A 235 15.02 7.93 -3.99
N ALA A 236 15.23 7.89 -2.67
CA ALA A 236 16.52 7.55 -2.06
C ALA A 236 16.98 6.13 -2.44
N ASN A 237 16.10 5.13 -2.30
CA ASN A 237 16.39 3.74 -2.65
C ASN A 237 16.72 3.59 -4.14
N MET A 238 15.92 4.21 -5.01
CA MET A 238 16.14 4.14 -6.46
C MET A 238 17.40 4.89 -6.90
N LEU A 239 17.73 6.03 -6.28
CA LEU A 239 18.98 6.74 -6.51
C LEU A 239 20.19 5.86 -6.17
N GLN A 240 20.18 5.22 -5.00
CA GLN A 240 21.25 4.29 -4.60
C GLN A 240 21.38 3.14 -5.59
N ARG A 241 20.26 2.56 -6.04
CA ARG A 241 20.24 1.47 -7.03
C ARG A 241 20.82 1.92 -8.38
N CYS A 242 20.44 3.10 -8.88
CA CYS A 242 21.01 3.67 -10.10
C CYS A 242 22.53 3.86 -9.97
N ALA A 243 23.00 4.39 -8.84
CA ALA A 243 24.43 4.62 -8.60
C ALA A 243 25.25 3.33 -8.55
N LEU A 244 24.66 2.21 -8.07
CA LEU A 244 25.29 0.90 -8.09
C LEU A 244 25.37 0.30 -9.50
N LEU A 245 24.35 0.51 -10.33
CA LEU A 245 24.27 -0.02 -11.71
C LEU A 245 25.03 0.81 -12.75
N ASN A 246 25.42 2.04 -12.41
CA ASN A 246 26.22 2.92 -13.26
C ASN A 246 27.74 2.66 -13.19
N LYS A 247 28.17 1.70 -12.35
CA LYS A 247 29.56 1.24 -12.26
C LYS A 247 29.83 0.11 -13.25
#